data_AF-A0A369S2Q8-F1
#
_entry.id   AF-A0A369S2Q8-F1
#
_cell.length_a   1.000
_cell.length_b   1.000
_cell.length_c   1.000
_cell.angle_alpha   90.00
_cell.angle_beta   90.00
_cell.angle_gamma   90.00
#
_symmetry.space_group_name_H-M   'P 1'
#
loop_
_entity.id
_entity.type
_entity.pdbx_description
1 polymer ?
#
loop_
_entity_poly.entity_id
_entity_poly.type
_entity_poly.pdbx_seq_one_letter_code
_entity_poly.pdbx_strand_id
1 'polypeptide(L)'
;MGTFQQIAVTDPEYIKHVLVTRIDNYRKPTLMKSFVVNILGEGLILIDGEKHTSARKVINPAFKYNKIKELVPIFQNIAQDLINCWQNIINEHGGQRATLDVHNVLSRTTLDIICKMSV
;
A
#
# COMPACT_ATOMS: atom_id res chain seq x y z
N MET A 1 -10.08 -15.88 27.93
CA MET A 1 -9.65 -15.38 26.60
C MET A 1 -10.08 -16.41 25.58
N GLY A 2 -11.20 -16.18 24.90
CA GLY A 2 -11.94 -17.20 24.15
C GLY A 2 -11.25 -17.71 22.88
N THR A 3 -11.63 -18.94 22.52
CA THR A 3 -11.07 -19.91 21.57
C THR A 3 -11.13 -19.49 20.09
N PHE A 4 -10.14 -18.74 19.63
CA PHE A 4 -9.86 -18.63 18.19
C PHE A 4 -8.53 -19.31 17.89
N GLN A 5 -8.57 -20.39 17.12
CA GLN A 5 -7.36 -21.07 16.65
C GLN A 5 -6.80 -20.29 15.47
N GLN A 6 -5.54 -19.88 15.56
CA GLN A 6 -4.80 -19.22 14.48
C GLN A 6 -3.67 -20.14 14.02
N ILE A 7 -3.49 -20.23 12.71
CA ILE A 7 -2.40 -21.00 12.09
C ILE A 7 -1.57 -20.02 11.26
N ALA A 8 -0.29 -19.89 11.60
CA ALA A 8 0.66 -19.14 10.81
C ALA A 8 1.22 -20.04 9.71
N VAL A 9 0.94 -19.68 8.45
CA VAL A 9 1.45 -20.40 7.28
C VAL A 9 2.74 -19.71 6.83
N THR A 10 3.86 -20.43 6.90
CA THR A 10 5.20 -19.88 6.61
C THR A 10 5.86 -20.50 5.38
N ASP A 11 5.40 -21.67 4.95
CA ASP A 11 5.92 -22.34 3.76
C ASP A 11 5.35 -21.69 2.48
N PRO A 12 6.19 -21.32 1.49
CA PRO A 12 5.74 -20.71 0.23
C PRO A 12 4.69 -21.52 -0.55
N GLU A 13 4.76 -22.86 -0.53
CA GLU A 13 3.80 -23.71 -1.22
C GLU A 13 2.43 -23.62 -0.55
N TYR A 14 2.39 -23.63 0.77
CA TYR A 14 1.15 -23.45 1.52
C TYR A 14 0.63 -22.01 1.46
N ILE A 15 1.50 -20.99 1.40
CA ILE A 15 1.08 -19.60 1.17
C ILE A 15 0.39 -19.48 -0.20
N LYS A 16 0.99 -20.04 -1.26
CA LYS A 16 0.38 -20.10 -2.59
C LYS A 16 -0.94 -20.88 -2.56
N HIS A 17 -0.99 -21.97 -1.78
CA HIS A 17 -2.20 -22.75 -1.62
C HIS A 17 -3.37 -21.89 -1.13
N VAL A 18 -3.13 -21.16 -0.04
CA VAL A 18 -4.13 -20.31 0.63
C VAL A 18 -4.49 -19.07 -0.20
N LEU A 19 -3.50 -18.36 -0.72
CA LEU A 19 -3.70 -17.04 -1.35
C LEU A 19 -4.02 -17.11 -2.85
N VAL A 20 -3.80 -18.24 -3.52
CA VAL A 20 -3.93 -18.34 -4.98
C VAL A 20 -4.73 -19.58 -5.39
N THR A 21 -4.22 -20.79 -5.14
CA THR A 21 -4.79 -21.99 -5.79
C THR A 21 -6.10 -22.46 -5.19
N ARG A 22 -6.33 -22.21 -3.90
CA ARG A 22 -7.55 -22.58 -3.17
C ARG A 22 -8.20 -21.36 -2.51
N ILE A 23 -8.04 -20.17 -3.08
CA ILE A 23 -8.54 -18.91 -2.52
C ILE A 23 -10.04 -18.96 -2.19
N ASP A 24 -10.84 -19.71 -2.94
CA ASP A 24 -12.28 -19.85 -2.69
C ASP A 24 -12.63 -20.50 -1.35
N ASN A 25 -11.69 -21.29 -0.77
CA ASN A 25 -11.83 -21.91 0.54
C ASN A 25 -11.51 -20.94 1.70
N TYR A 26 -10.90 -19.79 1.42
CA TYR A 26 -10.41 -18.86 2.43
C TYR A 26 -11.11 -17.50 2.28
N ARG A 27 -11.79 -17.07 3.34
CA ARG A 27 -12.46 -15.77 3.38
C ARG A 27 -11.69 -14.81 4.27
N LYS A 28 -11.69 -13.53 3.89
CA LYS A 28 -11.12 -12.48 4.73
C LYS A 28 -11.86 -12.43 6.07
N PRO A 29 -11.15 -12.38 7.22
CA PRO A 29 -11.79 -12.45 8.53
C PRO A 29 -12.81 -11.32 8.75
N THR A 30 -13.97 -11.65 9.33
CA THR A 30 -15.05 -10.69 9.60
C THR A 30 -14.60 -9.57 10.56
N LEU A 31 -13.74 -9.88 11.54
CA LEU A 31 -13.17 -8.90 12.46
C LEU A 31 -12.33 -7.83 11.74
N MET A 32 -11.59 -8.25 10.69
CA MET A 32 -10.83 -7.32 9.86
C MET A 32 -11.77 -6.42 9.04
N LYS A 33 -12.90 -6.98 8.56
CA LYS A 33 -13.90 -6.20 7.82
C LYS A 33 -14.50 -5.09 8.68
N SER A 34 -14.90 -5.37 9.92
CA SER A 34 -15.50 -4.34 10.80
C SER A 34 -14.59 -3.15 11.09
N PHE A 35 -13.28 -3.36 11.19
CA PHE A 35 -12.33 -2.27 11.40
C PHE A 35 -12.09 -1.45 10.12
N VAL A 36 -11.89 -2.13 8.99
CA VAL A 36 -11.49 -1.49 7.73
C VAL A 36 -12.66 -0.80 7.03
N VAL A 37 -13.90 -1.29 7.17
CA VAL A 37 -15.09 -0.64 6.57
C VAL A 37 -15.23 0.81 7.04
N ASN A 38 -14.95 1.09 8.32
CA ASN A 38 -15.09 2.44 8.87
C ASN A 38 -14.11 3.46 8.25
N ILE A 39 -13.00 2.99 7.67
CA ILE A 39 -11.95 3.85 7.11
C ILE A 39 -12.04 3.91 5.59
N LEU A 40 -12.25 2.77 4.94
CA LEU A 40 -12.15 2.63 3.47
C LEU A 40 -13.48 2.26 2.80
N GLY A 41 -14.57 2.11 3.57
CA GLY A 41 -15.84 1.58 3.08
C GLY A 41 -15.75 0.11 2.65
N GLU A 42 -16.78 -0.38 1.96
CA GLU A 42 -16.78 -1.72 1.35
C GLU A 42 -16.01 -1.73 0.01
N GLY A 43 -14.72 -1.40 0.07
CA GLY A 43 -13.82 -1.35 -1.08
C GLY A 43 -13.21 -2.69 -1.49
N LEU A 44 -12.34 -2.65 -2.51
CA LEU A 44 -11.65 -3.82 -3.08
C LEU A 44 -10.96 -4.70 -2.03
N ILE A 45 -10.45 -4.10 -0.96
CA ILE A 45 -9.74 -4.81 0.11
C ILE A 45 -10.65 -5.80 0.84
N LEU A 46 -11.97 -5.56 0.93
CA LEU A 46 -12.87 -6.32 1.79
C LEU A 46 -13.81 -7.29 1.06
N ILE A 47 -14.02 -7.05 -0.23
CA ILE A 47 -14.79 -7.94 -1.08
C ILE A 47 -14.00 -9.19 -1.47
N ASP A 48 -14.71 -10.29 -1.70
CA ASP A 48 -14.16 -11.61 -2.04
C ASP A 48 -14.86 -12.17 -3.29
N GLY A 49 -14.28 -13.22 -3.90
CA GLY A 49 -14.88 -13.95 -5.02
C GLY A 49 -15.16 -13.08 -6.26
N GLU A 50 -16.29 -13.31 -6.91
CA GLU A 50 -16.66 -12.62 -8.16
C GLU A 50 -16.73 -11.10 -8.03
N LYS A 51 -17.21 -10.58 -6.89
CA LYS A 51 -17.24 -9.14 -6.62
C LYS A 51 -15.83 -8.56 -6.65
N HIS A 52 -14.88 -9.23 -5.98
CA HIS A 52 -13.48 -8.85 -6.00
C HIS A 52 -12.89 -8.89 -7.41
N THR A 53 -13.13 -9.97 -8.15
CA THR A 53 -12.66 -10.14 -9.54
C THR A 53 -13.20 -9.05 -10.45
N SER A 54 -14.49 -8.73 -10.35
CA SER A 54 -15.15 -7.70 -11.14
C SER A 54 -14.58 -6.31 -10.82
N ALA A 55 -14.48 -5.95 -9.54
CA ALA A 55 -13.89 -4.68 -9.11
C ALA A 55 -12.42 -4.54 -9.56
N ARG A 56 -11.62 -5.61 -9.47
CA ARG A 56 -10.24 -5.60 -9.99
C ARG A 56 -10.19 -5.37 -11.49
N LYS A 57 -11.11 -5.96 -12.26
CA LYS A 57 -11.18 -5.77 -13.71
C LYS A 57 -11.41 -4.30 -14.08
N VAL A 58 -12.19 -3.57 -13.28
CA VAL A 58 -12.43 -2.13 -13.47
C VAL A 58 -11.21 -1.28 -13.10
N ILE A 59 -10.48 -1.65 -12.05
CA ILE A 59 -9.35 -0.86 -11.51
C ILE A 59 -8.03 -1.12 -12.26
N ASN A 60 -7.76 -2.37 -12.66
CA ASN A 60 -6.49 -2.77 -13.28
C ASN A 60 -6.05 -1.93 -14.50
N PRO A 61 -6.94 -1.38 -15.36
CA PRO A 61 -6.54 -0.49 -16.45
C PRO A 61 -5.72 0.72 -16.01
N ALA A 62 -5.99 1.30 -14.83
CA ALA A 62 -5.23 2.44 -14.30
C ALA A 62 -3.79 2.06 -13.91
N PHE A 63 -3.54 0.76 -13.68
CA PHE A 63 -2.23 0.22 -13.29
C PHE A 63 -1.53 -0.51 -14.44
N LYS A 64 -1.93 -0.28 -15.69
CA LYS A 64 -1.19 -0.79 -16.86
C LYS A 64 0.13 -0.06 -17.01
N TYR A 65 1.12 -0.74 -17.60
CA TYR A 65 2.48 -0.22 -17.80
C TYR A 65 2.52 1.22 -18.36
N ASN A 66 1.77 1.50 -19.43
CA ASN A 66 1.75 2.85 -20.03
C ASN A 66 1.24 3.91 -19.05
N LYS A 67 0.23 3.58 -18.23
CA LYS A 67 -0.30 4.48 -17.20
C LYS A 67 0.67 4.68 -16.06
N ILE A 68 1.34 3.63 -15.61
CA ILE A 68 2.41 3.76 -14.61
C ILE A 68 3.56 4.64 -15.13
N LYS A 69 3.91 4.52 -16.41
CA LYS A 69 4.97 5.33 -17.03
C LYS A 69 4.62 6.83 -17.04
N GLU A 70 3.35 7.18 -17.23
CA GLU A 70 2.86 8.56 -17.14
C GLU A 70 3.05 9.17 -15.73
N LEU A 71 3.15 8.34 -14.68
CA LEU A 71 3.35 8.79 -13.29
C LEU A 71 4.82 9.08 -12.94
N VAL A 72 5.78 8.67 -13.78
CA VAL A 72 7.22 8.84 -13.52
C VAL A 72 7.63 10.30 -13.24
N PRO A 73 7.17 11.30 -14.02
CA PRO A 73 7.48 12.69 -13.72
C PRO A 73 6.96 13.15 -12.34
N ILE A 74 5.80 12.64 -11.91
CA ILE A 74 5.23 12.96 -10.58
C ILE A 74 6.14 12.41 -9.48
N PHE A 75 6.60 11.16 -9.62
CA PHE A 75 7.56 10.58 -8.68
C PHE A 75 8.86 11.37 -8.61
N GLN A 76 9.40 11.78 -9.76
CA GLN A 76 10.64 12.55 -9.83
C GLN A 76 10.51 13.90 -9.13
N ASN A 77 9.41 14.62 -9.36
CA ASN A 77 9.15 15.90 -8.71
C ASN A 77 9.07 15.75 -7.19
N ILE A 78 8.30 14.78 -6.69
CA ILE A 78 8.17 14.57 -5.24
C ILE A 78 9.47 14.05 -4.62
N ALA A 79 10.24 13.24 -5.35
CA ALA A 79 11.57 12.82 -4.91
C ALA A 79 12.54 14.01 -4.81
N GLN A 80 12.45 14.98 -5.71
CA GLN A 80 13.22 16.21 -5.62
C GLN A 80 12.82 17.04 -4.39
N ASP A 81 11.53 17.14 -4.09
CA ASP A 81 11.03 17.81 -2.88
C ASP A 81 11.58 17.13 -1.60
N LEU A 82 11.61 15.79 -1.59
CA LEU A 82 12.21 15.00 -0.51
C LEU A 82 13.71 15.28 -0.34
N ILE A 83 14.47 15.31 -1.44
CA ILE A 83 15.90 15.62 -1.43
C ILE A 83 16.14 17.02 -0.85
N ASN A 84 15.37 18.01 -1.30
CA ASN A 84 15.48 19.39 -0.82
C ASN A 84 15.18 19.46 0.69
N CYS A 85 14.19 18.73 1.17
CA CYS A 85 13.87 18.62 2.59
C CYS A 85 15.06 18.08 3.39
N TRP A 86 15.69 16.99 2.95
CA TRP A 86 16.86 16.43 3.64
C TRP A 86 18.07 17.34 3.58
N GLN A 87 18.32 18.01 2.46
CA GLN A 87 19.40 18.99 2.34
C GLN A 87 19.23 20.14 3.33
N ASN A 88 18.02 20.66 3.50
CA ASN A 88 17.74 21.70 4.48
C ASN A 88 18.07 21.24 5.90
N ILE A 89 17.66 20.02 6.27
CA ILE A 89 17.96 19.48 7.61
C ILE A 89 19.47 19.30 7.80
N ILE A 90 20.20 18.82 6.78
CA ILE A 90 21.66 18.70 6.85
C ILE A 90 22.32 20.07 7.04
N ASN A 91 21.86 21.09 6.32
CA ASN A 91 22.36 22.46 6.43
C ASN A 91 22.13 23.04 7.82
N GLU A 92 20.96 22.80 8.42
CA GLU A 92 20.65 23.18 9.81
C GLU A 92 21.59 22.50 10.83
N HIS A 93 22.14 21.33 10.51
CA HIS A 93 23.07 20.58 11.36
C HIS A 93 24.56 20.81 11.02
N GLY A 94 24.90 21.94 10.40
CA GLY A 94 26.29 22.30 10.10
C GLY A 94 26.81 21.79 8.76
N GLY A 95 25.93 21.32 7.87
CA GLY A 95 26.20 21.17 6.43
C GLY A 95 27.02 19.96 6.00
N GLN A 96 27.52 19.13 6.93
CA GLN A 96 28.32 17.95 6.59
C GLN A 96 27.57 16.63 6.76
N ARG A 97 26.83 16.46 7.86
CA ARG A 97 26.12 15.22 8.18
C ARG A 97 24.99 15.48 9.16
N ALA A 98 23.86 14.81 8.96
CA ALA A 98 22.76 14.74 9.92
C ALA A 98 22.30 13.29 10.09
N THR A 99 21.73 12.98 11.25
CA THR A 99 20.96 11.74 11.49
C THR A 99 19.48 12.09 11.41
N LEU A 100 18.73 11.35 10.60
CA LEU A 100 17.36 11.69 10.23
C LEU A 100 16.41 10.54 10.61
N ASP A 101 15.30 10.87 11.27
CA ASP A 101 14.15 9.96 11.32
C ASP A 101 13.36 10.11 10.01
N VAL A 102 13.47 9.08 9.16
CA VAL A 102 12.83 9.07 7.85
C VAL A 102 11.36 8.67 7.89
N HIS A 103 10.84 8.14 9.01
CA HIS A 103 9.49 7.56 9.06
C HIS A 103 8.42 8.58 8.66
N ASN A 104 8.36 9.71 9.37
CA ASN A 104 7.36 10.75 9.11
C ASN A 104 7.50 11.36 7.72
N VAL A 105 8.75 11.56 7.27
CA VAL A 105 9.03 12.17 5.98
C VAL A 105 8.58 11.24 4.86
N LEU A 106 8.96 9.97 4.89
CA LEU A 106 8.57 8.98 3.88
C LEU A 106 7.07 8.71 3.88
N SER A 107 6.41 8.69 5.03
CA SER A 107 4.95 8.58 5.11
C SER A 107 4.25 9.75 4.42
N ARG A 108 4.74 10.99 4.61
CA ARG A 108 4.22 12.17 3.91
C ARG A 108 4.50 12.13 2.41
N THR A 109 5.73 11.79 2.01
CA THR A 109 6.10 11.62 0.60
C THR A 109 5.21 10.60 -0.10
N THR A 110 4.92 9.48 0.54
CA THR A 110 4.03 8.43 0.00
C THR A 110 2.60 8.95 -0.14
N LEU A 111 2.10 9.71 0.83
CA LEU A 111 0.79 10.35 0.76
C LEU A 111 0.72 11.36 -0.39
N ASP A 112 1.72 12.23 -0.54
CA ASP A 112 1.80 13.22 -1.62
C ASP A 112 1.78 12.55 -2.99
N ILE A 113 2.48 11.42 -3.13
CA ILE A 113 2.47 10.60 -4.35
C ILE A 113 1.06 10.12 -4.64
N ILE A 114 0.41 9.44 -3.67
CA ILE A 114 -0.92 8.86 -3.86
C ILE A 114 -1.96 9.95 -4.19
N CYS A 115 -1.91 11.09 -3.51
CA CYS A 115 -2.81 12.22 -3.74
C CYS A 115 -2.61 12.84 -5.12
N LYS A 116 -1.36 13.05 -5.57
CA LYS A 116 -1.08 13.64 -6.90
C LYS A 116 -1.38 12.69 -8.06
N MET A 117 -1.38 11.37 -7.84
CA MET A 117 -1.82 10.39 -8.84
C MET A 117 -3.34 10.39 -9.09
N SER A 118 -4.13 10.87 -8.13
CA SER A 118 -5.59 10.75 -8.15
C SER A 118 -6.29 11.88 -8.92
N VAL A 119 -5.52 12.76 -9.59
CA VAL A 119 -6.01 13.92 -10.36
C VAL A 119 -5.76 13.72 -11.85
#